data_AF-H8H3I5-F1
#
_entry.id   AF-H8H3I5-F1
#
_cell.length_a   1.000
_cell.length_b   1.000
_cell.length_c   1.000
_cell.angle_alpha   90.00
_cell.angle_beta   90.00
_cell.angle_gamma   90.00
#
_symmetry.space_group_name_H-M   'P 1'
#
loop_
_entity.id
_entity.type
_entity.pdbx_description
1 polymer ?
#
loop_
_entity_poly.entity_id
_entity_poly.type
_entity_poly.pdbx_seq_one_letter_code
_entity_poly.pdbx_strand_id
1 'polypeptide(L)' 'MVDFEDYEAYRAQTIARLDRADVMRLLDEWRTKYARFPDNVEVLAIEFAEHHPEYQTEVSAALLKAGFDPLEQTD' A
#
# COMPACT_ATOMS: atom_id res chain seq x y z
N MET A 1 15.18 -19.71 12.56
CA MET A 1 15.34 -18.91 11.34
C MET A 1 14.01 -19.06 10.62
N VAL A 2 13.19 -18.00 10.56
CA VAL A 2 11.97 -18.05 9.73
C VAL A 2 12.49 -18.04 8.30
N ASP A 3 12.08 -19.01 7.49
CA ASP A 3 12.55 -19.09 6.12
C ASP A 3 12.05 -17.85 5.37
N PHE A 4 12.86 -17.31 4.45
CA PHE A 4 12.49 -16.08 3.73
C PHE A 4 11.16 -16.24 2.99
N GLU A 5 10.88 -17.45 2.50
CA GLU A 5 9.61 -17.85 1.88
C GLU A 5 8.41 -17.77 2.85
N ASP A 6 8.60 -18.11 4.13
CA ASP A 6 7.55 -18.00 5.15
C ASP A 6 7.18 -16.54 5.43
N TYR A 7 8.17 -15.64 5.36
CA TYR A 7 7.96 -14.20 5.56
C TYR A 7 7.20 -13.56 4.38
N GLU A 8 7.58 -13.88 3.14
CA GLU A 8 6.87 -13.38 1.96
C GLU A 8 5.43 -13.89 1.90
N ALA A 9 5.22 -15.18 2.19
CA ALA A 9 3.88 -15.77 2.25
C ALA A 9 3.02 -15.12 3.35
N TYR A 10 3.60 -14.87 4.53
CA TYR A 10 2.91 -14.16 5.61
C TYR A 10 2.54 -12.72 5.22
N ARG A 11 3.45 -12.01 4.54
CA ARG A 11 3.24 -10.63 4.10
C ARG A 11 2.13 -10.55 3.06
N ALA A 12 2.18 -11.37 2.02
CA ALA A 12 1.14 -11.43 0.99
C ALA A 12 -0.24 -11.75 1.59
N GLN A 13 -0.32 -12.71 2.52
CA GLN A 13 -1.57 -13.00 3.24
C GLN A 13 -2.07 -11.84 4.10
N THR A 14 -1.15 -11.10 4.70
CA THR A 14 -1.50 -9.93 5.51
C THR A 14 -2.08 -8.83 4.63
N ILE A 15 -1.44 -8.54 3.49
CA ILE A 15 -1.87 -7.50 2.53
C ILE A 15 -3.21 -7.87 1.88
N ALA A 16 -3.40 -9.13 1.50
CA ALA A 16 -4.66 -9.62 0.96
C ALA A 16 -5.85 -9.48 1.94
N ARG A 17 -5.58 -9.33 3.25
CA ARG A 17 -6.59 -9.15 4.30
C ARG A 17 -6.75 -7.69 4.75
N LEU A 18 -5.95 -6.76 4.21
CA LEU A 18 -6.09 -5.35 4.58
C LEU A 18 -7.41 -4.80 4.05
N ASP A 19 -8.04 -3.96 4.87
CA ASP A 19 -9.23 -3.23 4.47
C ASP A 19 -8.83 -1.97 3.69
N ARG A 20 -9.52 -1.72 2.57
CA ARG A 20 -9.39 -0.48 1.78
C ARG A 20 -9.39 0.78 2.65
N ALA A 21 -10.31 0.86 3.62
CA ALA A 21 -10.48 2.03 4.46
C ALA A 21 -9.21 2.34 5.30
N ASP A 22 -8.50 1.30 5.73
CA ASP A 22 -7.27 1.47 6.50
C ASP A 22 -6.12 1.97 5.63
N VAL A 23 -6.02 1.49 4.39
CA VAL A 23 -5.01 1.95 3.42
C VAL A 23 -5.22 3.42 3.08
N MET A 24 -6.47 3.83 2.81
CA MET A 24 -6.79 5.23 2.52
C MET A 24 -6.52 6.14 3.72
N ARG A 25 -6.90 5.70 4.93
CA ARG A 25 -6.62 6.44 6.16
C ARG A 25 -5.13 6.58 6.40
N LEU A 26 -4.35 5.53 6.15
CA LEU A 26 -2.90 5.56 6.25
C LEU A 26 -2.30 6.59 5.27
N LEU A 27 -2.75 6.62 4.01
CA LEU A 27 -2.33 7.61 3.01
C LEU A 27 -2.74 9.05 3.38
N ASP A 28 -3.86 9.27 4.08
CA ASP A 28 -4.23 10.60 4.55
C ASP A 28 -3.42 11.04 5.78
N GLU A 29 -3.03 10.11 6.65
CA GLU A 29 -2.40 10.42 7.94
C GLU A 29 -0.86 10.30 7.95
N TRP A 30 -0.24 9.79 6.88
CA TRP A 30 1.17 9.38 6.90
C TRP A 30 2.14 10.49 7.31
N ARG A 31 1.91 11.72 6.86
CA ARG A 31 2.77 12.87 7.18
C ARG A 31 2.77 13.20 8.68
N THR A 32 1.75 12.79 9.41
CA THR A 32 1.63 13.06 10.85
C THR A 32 2.08 11.87 11.69
N LYS A 33 1.74 10.64 11.28
CA LYS A 33 1.99 9.41 12.08
C LYS A 33 3.24 8.66 11.65
N TYR A 34 3.61 8.73 10.37
CA TYR A 34 4.63 7.89 9.74
C TYR A 34 5.61 8.71 8.90
N ALA A 35 5.83 9.99 9.25
CA ALA A 35 6.68 10.91 8.48
C ALA A 35 8.12 10.41 8.25
N ARG A 36 8.61 9.52 9.12
CA ARG A 36 9.95 8.91 9.02
C ARG A 36 10.00 7.70 8.08
N PHE A 37 8.85 7.18 7.64
CA PHE A 37 8.73 5.98 6.82
C PHE A 37 7.78 6.21 5.61
N PRO A 38 8.00 7.26 4.79
CA PRO A 38 7.19 7.52 3.61
C PRO A 38 7.19 6.33 2.64
N ASP A 39 8.37 5.76 2.38
CA ASP A 39 8.55 4.64 1.45
C ASP A 39 7.75 3.40 1.89
N ASN A 40 7.69 3.11 3.20
CA ASN A 40 6.92 1.98 3.71
C ASN A 40 5.41 2.17 3.51
N VAL A 41 4.95 3.42 3.56
CA VAL A 41 3.55 3.77 3.32
C VAL A 41 3.22 3.62 1.84
N GLU A 42 4.09 4.12 0.97
CA GLU A 42 3.96 3.99 -0.47
C GLU A 42 3.97 2.51 -0.91
N VAL A 43 4.97 1.73 -0.47
CA VAL A 43 5.07 0.31 -0.79
C VAL A 43 3.84 -0.47 -0.34
N LEU A 44 3.32 -0.22 0.87
CA LEU A 44 2.13 -0.91 1.36
C LEU A 44 0.88 -0.59 0.52
N ALA A 45 0.74 0.67 0.07
CA ALA A 45 -0.36 1.06 -0.80
C ALA A 45 -0.25 0.42 -2.19
N ILE A 46 0.97 0.36 -2.76
CA ILE A 46 1.25 -0.32 -4.04
C ILE A 46 0.89 -1.81 -3.94
N GLU A 47 1.44 -2.51 -2.95
CA GLU A 47 1.19 -3.94 -2.77
C GLU A 47 -0.29 -4.24 -2.50
N PHE A 48 -0.98 -3.37 -1.76
CA PHE A 48 -2.43 -3.48 -1.62
C PHE A 48 -3.15 -3.39 -2.97
N ALA A 49 -2.80 -2.44 -3.83
CA ALA A 49 -3.40 -2.32 -5.16
C ALA A 49 -3.07 -3.50 -6.10
N GLU A 50 -1.89 -4.11 -5.95
CA GLU A 50 -1.53 -5.33 -6.68
C GLU A 50 -2.40 -6.53 -6.26
N HIS A 51 -2.69 -6.65 -4.96
CA HIS A 51 -3.54 -7.72 -4.42
C HIS A 51 -5.04 -7.47 -4.61
N HIS A 52 -5.46 -6.21 -4.75
CA HIS A 52 -6.85 -5.79 -4.92
C HIS A 52 -6.99 -4.87 -6.15
N PRO A 53 -6.92 -5.42 -7.38
CA PRO A 53 -6.89 -4.63 -8.62
C PRO A 53 -8.10 -3.70 -8.79
N GLU A 54 -9.26 -4.05 -8.22
CA GLU A 54 -10.46 -3.21 -8.23
C GLU A 54 -10.27 -1.83 -7.58
N TYR A 55 -9.25 -1.68 -6.73
CA TYR A 55 -8.92 -0.44 -6.04
C TYR A 55 -7.75 0.32 -6.66
N GLN A 56 -7.12 -0.17 -7.74
CA GLN A 56 -5.96 0.47 -8.36
C GLN A 56 -6.18 1.95 -8.66
N THR A 57 -7.27 2.29 -9.34
CA THR A 57 -7.58 3.69 -9.69
C THR A 57 -7.72 4.57 -8.46
N GLU A 58 -8.34 4.04 -7.40
CA GLU A 58 -8.56 4.80 -6.17
C GLU A 58 -7.25 4.98 -5.39
N VAL A 59 -6.47 3.92 -5.24
CA VAL A 59 -5.17 3.95 -4.57
C VAL A 59 -4.21 4.89 -5.30
N SER A 60 -4.18 4.83 -6.64
CA SER A 60 -3.36 5.73 -7.47
C SER A 60 -3.74 7.20 -7.26
N ALA A 61 -5.03 7.53 -7.20
CA ALA A 61 -5.50 8.88 -6.89
C ALA A 61 -5.15 9.30 -5.44
N ALA A 62 -5.23 8.39 -4.49
CA ALA A 62 -4.88 8.64 -3.09
C ALA A 62 -3.36 8.86 -2.91
N LEU A 63 -2.52 8.09 -3.60
CA LEU A 63 -1.06 8.29 -3.65
C LEU A 63 -0.72 9.68 -4.19
N LEU A 64 -1.31 10.05 -5.34
CA LEU A 64 -1.11 11.38 -5.93
C LEU A 64 -1.52 12.51 -4.97
N LYS A 65 -2.68 12.39 -4.33
CA LYS A 65 -3.15 13.36 -3.32
C LYS A 65 -2.21 13.44 -2.11
N ALA A 66 -1.66 12.30 -1.69
CA ALA A 66 -0.73 12.19 -0.57
C ALA A 66 0.69 12.69 -0.93
N GLY A 67 0.95 13.00 -2.20
CA GLY A 67 2.20 13.53 -2.72
C GLY A 67 3.22 12.47 -3.14
N PHE A 68 2.78 11.24 -3.37
CA PHE A 68 3.55 10.15 -3.96
C PHE A 68 3.32 10.07 -5.47
N ASP A 69 4.13 9.27 -6.14
CA ASP A 69 3.91 8.97 -7.55
C ASP A 69 2.68 8.06 -7.71
N PRO A 70 1.81 8.31 -8.71
CA PRO A 70 0.67 7.46 -8.98
C PRO A 70 1.12 6.08 -9.49
N LEU A 71 0.28 5.06 -9.32
CA LEU A 71 0.53 3.74 -9.91
C LEU A 71 0.61 3.85 -11.44
N GLU A 72 1.60 3.18 -12.04
CA GLU A 72 1.70 3.07 -13.49
C GLU A 72 0.41 2.47 -14.06
N GLN A 73 -0.27 3.22 -14.93
CA GLN A 73 -1.41 2.70 -15.66
C GLN A 73 -0.88 1.80 -16.75
N THR A 74 -1.08 0.49 -16.59
CA THR A 74 -0.86 -0.47 -17.68
C THR A 74 -2.06 -0.36 -18.63
N ASP A 75 -1.85 0.31 -19.76
CA ASP A 75 -2.78 0.38 -20.91
C ASP A 75 -3.07 -1.00 -21.53
#